data_AF-A0A0V0QI46-F1
#
_entry.id   AF-A0A0V0QI46-F1
#
_cell.length_a   1.000
_cell.length_b   1.000
_cell.length_c   1.000
_cell.angle_alpha   90.00
_cell.angle_beta   90.00
_cell.angle_gamma   90.00
#
_symmetry.space_group_name_H-M   'P 1'
#
loop_
_entity.id
_entity.type
_entity.pdbx_description
1 polymer ?
#
loop_
_entity_poly.entity_id
_entity_poly.type
_entity_poly.pdbx_seq_one_letter_code
_entity_poly.pdbx_strand_id
1 'polypeptide(L)'
;MEILKREKKEIKQQILNLKQLYIGAMKFSNYEKAKENNIETQKINELIKDSVYKVNEFNKREELLDIEISQYPEILEMQQEFKPYVRFWELAFEFQIDQHECIQKFKYQIKNN
;
A
#
# COMPACT_ATOMS: atom_id res chain seq x y z
N MET A 1 26.45 -4.55 -18.29
CA MET A 1 25.63 -3.45 -18.85
C MET A 1 24.24 -3.90 -19.31
N GLU A 2 24.10 -4.89 -20.21
CA GLU A 2 22.76 -5.32 -20.70
C GLU A 2 21.82 -5.84 -19.58
N ILE A 3 22.35 -6.51 -18.56
CA ILE A 3 21.55 -6.98 -17.40
C ILE A 3 20.96 -5.80 -16.61
N LEU A 4 21.76 -4.77 -16.29
CA LEU A 4 21.30 -3.57 -15.60
C LEU A 4 20.25 -2.82 -16.41
N LYS A 5 20.42 -2.73 -17.74
CA LYS A 5 19.41 -2.10 -18.62
C LYS A 5 18.09 -2.86 -18.59
N ARG A 6 18.14 -4.19 -18.64
CA ARG A 6 16.94 -5.03 -18.54
C ARG A 6 16.25 -4.85 -17.20
N GLU A 7 17.00 -4.92 -16.10
CA GLU A 7 16.47 -4.75 -14.75
C GLU A 7 15.87 -3.35 -14.53
N LYS A 8 16.52 -2.30 -15.02
CA LYS A 8 15.98 -0.93 -15.03
C LYS A 8 14.62 -0.85 -15.72
N LYS A 9 14.46 -1.55 -16.86
CA LYS A 9 13.19 -1.62 -17.59
C LYS A 9 12.13 -2.39 -16.78
N GLU A 10 12.52 -3.49 -16.13
CA GLU A 10 11.63 -4.28 -15.28
C GLU A 10 11.15 -3.49 -14.05
N ILE A 11 12.05 -2.78 -13.35
CA ILE A 11 11.72 -1.89 -12.23
C ILE A 11 10.74 -0.82 -12.68
N LYS A 12 11.00 -0.16 -13.82
CA LYS A 12 10.10 0.86 -14.36
C LYS A 12 8.70 0.30 -14.65
N GLN A 13 8.62 -0.90 -15.24
CA GLN A 13 7.33 -1.54 -15.51
C GLN A 13 6.60 -1.93 -14.21
N GLN A 14 7.32 -2.41 -13.20
CA GLN A 14 6.75 -2.74 -11.90
C GLN A 14 6.17 -1.50 -11.21
N ILE A 15 6.89 -0.37 -11.23
CA ILE A 15 6.40 0.91 -10.68
C ILE A 15 5.14 1.38 -11.41
N LEU A 16 5.11 1.28 -12.75
CA LEU A 16 3.92 1.64 -13.52
C LEU A 16 2.70 0.78 -13.17
N ASN A 17 2.89 -0.54 -13.06
CA ASN A 17 1.81 -1.45 -12.67
C ASN A 17 1.32 -1.15 -11.24
N LEU A 18 2.25 -0.90 -10.32
CA LEU A 18 1.93 -0.54 -8.95
C LEU A 18 1.18 0.78 -8.86
N LYS A 19 1.53 1.78 -9.68
CA LYS A 19 0.82 3.06 -9.78
C LYS A 19 -0.65 2.88 -10.17
N GLN A 20 -0.96 1.92 -11.04
CA GLN A 20 -2.35 1.61 -11.39
C GLN A 20 -3.12 1.04 -10.20
N LEU A 21 -2.51 0.14 -9.43
CA LEU A 21 -3.11 -0.42 -8.21
C LEU A 21 -3.33 0.66 -7.16
N TYR A 22 -2.33 1.52 -6.93
CA TYR A 22 -2.40 2.68 -6.04
C TYR A 22 -3.56 3.61 -6.41
N ILE A 23 -3.66 4.04 -7.67
CA ILE A 23 -4.75 4.91 -8.16
C ILE A 23 -6.11 4.21 -8.01
N GLY A 24 -6.17 2.90 -8.21
CA GLY A 24 -7.38 2.11 -7.99
C GLY A 24 -7.82 2.14 -6.52
N ALA A 25 -6.89 1.89 -5.60
CA ALA A 25 -7.15 1.88 -4.17
C ALA A 25 -7.58 3.26 -3.65
N MET A 26 -6.99 4.34 -4.15
CA MET A 26 -7.35 5.72 -3.79
C MET A 26 -8.79 6.11 -4.16
N LYS A 27 -9.52 5.26 -4.90
CA LYS A 27 -10.94 5.45 -5.25
C LYS A 27 -11.90 4.69 -4.33
N PHE A 28 -11.41 3.91 -3.37
CA PHE A 28 -12.30 3.24 -2.43
C PHE A 28 -13.06 4.28 -1.61
N SER A 29 -14.37 4.08 -1.52
CA SER A 29 -15.28 5.04 -0.86
C SER A 29 -16.43 4.36 -0.10
N ASN A 30 -16.62 3.05 -0.27
CA ASN A 30 -17.67 2.31 0.40
C ASN A 30 -17.18 1.79 1.77
N TYR A 31 -17.67 2.42 2.84
CA TYR A 31 -17.35 2.10 4.23
C TYR A 31 -17.92 0.75 4.71
N GLU A 32 -18.97 0.24 4.10
CA GLU A 32 -19.51 -1.09 4.44
C GLU A 32 -18.48 -2.19 4.14
N LYS A 33 -17.56 -1.91 3.22
CA LYS A 33 -16.44 -2.76 2.82
C LYS A 33 -15.13 -2.42 3.54
N ALA A 34 -15.17 -1.77 4.70
CA ALA A 34 -13.96 -1.32 5.39
C ALA A 34 -12.94 -2.44 5.62
N LYS A 35 -13.38 -3.66 5.98
CA LYS A 35 -12.51 -4.84 6.08
C LYS A 35 -11.77 -5.16 4.76
N GLU A 36 -12.50 -5.23 3.65
CA GLU A 36 -11.95 -5.57 2.33
C GLU A 36 -10.98 -4.47 1.87
N ASN A 37 -11.39 -3.21 2.00
CA ASN A 37 -10.57 -2.06 1.63
C ASN A 37 -9.31 -1.96 2.49
N ASN A 38 -9.38 -2.25 3.79
CA ASN A 38 -8.21 -2.31 4.67
C ASN A 38 -7.25 -3.42 4.22
N ILE A 39 -7.74 -4.63 3.95
CA ILE A 39 -6.88 -5.73 3.46
C ILE A 39 -6.16 -5.32 2.17
N GLU A 40 -6.86 -4.74 1.20
CA GLU A 40 -6.22 -4.39 -0.08
C GLU A 40 -5.30 -3.19 0.00
N THR A 41 -5.62 -2.18 0.82
CA THR A 41 -4.70 -1.05 1.05
C THR A 41 -3.44 -1.50 1.79
N GLN A 42 -3.53 -2.42 2.75
CA GLN A 42 -2.35 -3.01 3.39
C GLN A 42 -1.49 -3.80 2.40
N LYS A 43 -2.10 -4.63 1.53
CA LYS A 43 -1.35 -5.35 0.49
C LYS A 43 -0.61 -4.41 -0.46
N ILE A 44 -1.27 -3.33 -0.92
CA ILE A 44 -0.64 -2.35 -1.81
C ILE A 44 0.47 -1.59 -1.08
N ASN A 45 0.30 -1.30 0.21
CA ASN A 45 1.33 -0.65 1.03
C ASN A 45 2.60 -1.51 1.13
N GLU A 46 2.46 -2.81 1.34
CA GLU A 46 3.60 -3.73 1.34
C GLU A 46 4.27 -3.80 -0.03
N LEU A 47 3.50 -3.84 -1.14
CA LEU A 47 4.07 -3.78 -2.48
C LEU A 47 4.86 -2.48 -2.72
N ILE A 48 4.39 -1.34 -2.22
CA ILE A 48 5.13 -0.07 -2.28
C ILE A 48 6.44 -0.17 -1.51
N LYS A 49 6.42 -0.66 -0.26
CA LYS A 49 7.64 -0.84 0.55
C LYS A 49 8.65 -1.76 -0.13
N ASP A 50 8.19 -2.88 -0.69
CA ASP A 50 9.03 -3.82 -1.43
C ASP A 50 9.65 -3.18 -2.68
N SER A 51 8.87 -2.39 -3.42
CA SER A 51 9.37 -1.66 -4.59
C SER A 51 10.40 -0.58 -4.21
N VAL A 52 10.20 0.15 -3.11
CA VAL A 52 11.19 1.10 -2.57
C VAL A 52 12.48 0.37 -2.21
N TYR A 53 12.38 -0.77 -1.52
CA TYR A 53 13.54 -1.59 -1.17
C TYR A 53 14.30 -2.04 -2.42
N LYS A 54 13.61 -2.59 -3.43
CA LYS A 54 14.23 -3.03 -4.70
C LYS A 54 14.93 -1.89 -5.44
N VAL A 55 14.32 -0.70 -5.49
CA VAL A 55 14.94 0.50 -6.08
C VAL A 55 16.22 0.86 -5.32
N ASN A 56 16.19 0.87 -3.99
CA ASN A 56 17.37 1.16 -3.19
C ASN A 56 18.50 0.14 -3.41
N GLU A 57 18.19 -1.15 -3.47
CA GLU A 57 19.18 -2.21 -3.76
C GLU A 57 19.71 -2.15 -5.21
N PHE A 58 18.92 -1.67 -6.15
CA PHE A 58 19.38 -1.39 -7.50
C PHE A 58 20.33 -0.18 -7.53
N ASN A 59 19.95 0.92 -6.88
CA ASN A 59 20.74 2.14 -6.82
C ASN A 59 22.09 1.92 -6.11
N LYS A 60 22.15 1.08 -5.06
CA LYS A 60 23.41 0.66 -4.44
C LYS A 60 24.35 -0.04 -5.43
N ARG A 61 23.82 -0.85 -6.35
CA ARG A 61 24.62 -1.51 -7.39
C ARG A 61 25.08 -0.53 -8.45
N GLU A 62 24.28 0.46 -8.80
CA GLU A 62 24.69 1.56 -9.68
C GLU A 62 25.83 2.37 -9.06
N GLU A 63 25.73 2.70 -7.77
CA GLU A 63 26.80 3.37 -7.00
C GLU A 63 28.09 2.55 -6.95
N LEU A 64 28.01 1.24 -6.65
CA LEU A 64 29.17 0.35 -6.63
C LEU A 64 29.88 0.22 -7.99
N LEU A 65 29.15 0.44 -9.08
CA LEU A 65 29.68 0.38 -10.44
C LEU A 65 30.11 1.75 -10.96
N ASP A 66 30.04 2.80 -10.13
CA ASP A 66 30.36 4.18 -10.48
C ASP A 66 29.60 4.67 -11.74
N ILE A 67 28.31 4.33 -11.80
CA ILE A 67 27.41 4.77 -12.86
C ILE A 67 26.31 5.69 -12.32
N GLU A 68 25.68 6.44 -13.23
CA GLU A 68 24.60 7.36 -12.88
C GLU A 68 23.44 6.64 -12.17
N ILE A 69 23.12 7.10 -10.96
CA ILE A 69 22.06 6.52 -10.13
C ILE A 69 20.69 6.87 -10.72
N SER A 70 19.90 5.84 -10.98
CA SER A 70 18.55 5.94 -11.47
C SER A 70 17.60 6.54 -10.43
N GLN A 71 16.76 7.46 -10.90
CA GLN A 71 15.76 8.13 -10.07
C GLN A 71 14.36 7.63 -10.37
N TYR A 72 13.57 7.41 -9.32
CA TYR A 72 12.19 6.95 -9.40
C TYR A 72 11.31 7.75 -8.43
N PRO A 73 11.04 9.04 -8.69
CA PRO A 73 10.31 9.90 -7.75
C PRO A 73 8.90 9.37 -7.44
N GLU A 74 8.26 8.74 -8.43
CA GLU A 74 6.88 8.24 -8.33
C GLU A 74 6.69 7.20 -7.22
N ILE A 75 7.70 6.34 -6.95
CA ILE A 75 7.57 5.34 -5.88
C ILE A 75 7.70 5.97 -4.49
N LEU A 76 8.50 7.03 -4.37
CA LEU A 76 8.67 7.78 -3.12
C LEU A 76 7.42 8.61 -2.81
N GLU A 77 6.83 9.24 -3.82
CA GLU A 77 5.55 9.95 -3.72
C GLU A 77 4.44 8.99 -3.28
N MET A 78 4.28 7.84 -3.95
CA MET A 78 3.31 6.82 -3.54
C MET A 78 3.52 6.37 -2.09
N GLN A 79 4.77 6.16 -1.65
CA GLN A 79 5.06 5.76 -0.27
C GLN A 79 4.61 6.82 0.76
N GLN A 80 4.85 8.10 0.47
CA GLN A 80 4.50 9.20 1.37
C GLN A 80 2.99 9.45 1.40
N GLU A 81 2.36 9.51 0.24
CA GLU A 81 0.94 9.84 0.09
C GLU A 81 0.01 8.70 0.52
N PHE A 82 0.40 7.45 0.32
CA PHE A 82 -0.48 6.31 0.61
C PHE A 82 -0.57 5.99 2.11
N LYS A 83 0.45 6.35 2.90
CA LYS A 83 0.50 6.09 4.35
C LYS A 83 -0.75 6.58 5.11
N PRO A 84 -1.19 7.86 5.00
CA PRO A 84 -2.42 8.30 5.66
C PRO A 84 -3.66 7.58 5.15
N TYR A 85 -3.70 7.20 3.87
CA TYR A 85 -4.81 6.48 3.28
C TYR A 85 -4.95 5.04 3.82
N VAL A 86 -3.84 4.34 4.00
CA VAL A 86 -3.79 3.03 4.67
C VAL A 86 -4.30 3.16 6.11
N ARG A 87 -3.84 4.17 6.85
CA ARG A 87 -4.28 4.41 8.23
C ARG A 87 -5.78 4.68 8.33
N PHE A 88 -6.34 5.39 7.34
CA PHE A 88 -7.77 5.64 7.28
C PHE A 88 -8.59 4.34 7.20
N TRP A 89 -8.22 3.41 6.31
CA TRP A 89 -8.96 2.15 6.18
C TRP A 89 -8.74 1.20 7.37
N GLU A 90 -7.57 1.24 7.99
CA GLU A 90 -7.32 0.56 9.26
C GLU A 90 -8.30 1.02 10.35
N LEU A 91 -8.41 2.34 10.55
CA LEU A 91 -9.35 2.93 11.51
C LEU A 91 -10.81 2.64 11.17
N ALA A 92 -11.18 2.70 9.89
CA ALA A 92 -12.54 2.38 9.46
C ALA A 92 -12.91 0.91 9.76
N PHE A 93 -11.95 -0.01 9.62
CA PHE A 93 -12.15 -1.41 9.97
C PHE A 93 -12.22 -1.64 11.49
N GLU A 94 -11.36 -0.98 12.26
CA GLU A 94 -11.45 -0.99 13.74
C GLU A 94 -12.82 -0.52 14.22
N PHE A 95 -13.32 0.59 13.67
CA PHE A 95 -14.65 1.10 14.00
C PHE A 95 -15.77 0.11 13.64
N GLN A 96 -15.67 -0.57 12.50
CA GLN A 96 -16.64 -1.60 12.10
C GLN A 96 -16.70 -2.77 13.09
N ILE A 97 -15.55 -3.16 13.65
CA ILE A 97 -15.46 -4.19 14.70
C ILE A 97 -16.14 -3.69 15.99
N ASP A 98 -15.76 -2.50 16.46
CA ASP A 98 -16.31 -1.91 17.69
C ASP A 98 -17.83 -1.74 17.62
N GLN A 99 -18.34 -1.29 16.46
CA GLN A 99 -19.78 -1.17 16.22
C GLN A 99 -20.48 -2.53 16.34
N HIS A 100 -19.90 -3.59 15.76
CA HIS A 100 -20.46 -4.93 15.84
C HIS A 100 -20.52 -5.42 17.29
N GLU A 101 -19.42 -5.28 18.04
CA GLU A 101 -19.36 -5.69 19.45
C GLU A 101 -20.38 -4.94 20.32
N CYS A 102 -20.52 -3.64 20.10
CA CYS A 102 -21.49 -2.80 20.79
C CYS A 102 -22.93 -3.30 20.58
N ILE A 103 -23.30 -3.57 19.32
CA ILE A 103 -24.63 -4.10 18.97
C ILE A 103 -24.88 -5.46 19.62
N GLN A 104 -23.89 -6.35 19.68
CA GLN A 104 -24.04 -7.66 20.33
C GLN A 104 -24.27 -7.53 21.83
N LYS A 105 -23.53 -6.65 22.51
CA LYS A 105 -23.69 -6.38 23.95
C LYS A 105 -25.09 -5.86 24.27
N PHE A 106 -25.60 -4.91 23.48
CA PHE A 106 -26.96 -4.38 23.65
C PHE A 106 -28.04 -5.46 23.42
N LYS A 107 -27.90 -6.29 22.38
CA LYS A 107 -28.85 -7.38 22.10
C LYS A 107 -28.90 -8.41 23.25
N TYR A 108 -27.77 -8.70 23.88
CA TYR A 108 -27.71 -9.60 25.04
C TYR A 108 -28.43 -9.00 26.26
N GLN A 109 -28.28 -7.70 26.52
CA GLN A 109 -28.95 -7.03 27.64
C GLN A 109 -30.48 -7.00 27.48
N ILE A 110 -30.99 -6.81 26.27
CA ILE A 110 -32.44 -6.82 26.01
C ILE A 110 -33.05 -8.22 26.17
N LYS A 111 -32.30 -9.29 25.86
CA LYS A 111 -32.80 -10.67 25.98
C LYS A 111 -32.83 -11.22 27.41
N ASN A 112 -32.06 -10.61 28.32
CA ASN A 112 -31.89 -11.07 29.70
C ASN A 112 -32.55 -10.13 30.73
N ASN A 113 -33.31 -9.14 30.27
CA ASN A 113 -34.23 -8.32 31.06
C ASN A 113 -35.67 -8.62 30.62
#